data_AF-A0A6B3FF39-F1
#
_entry.id   AF-A0A6B3FF39-F1
#
_cell.length_a   1.000
_cell.length_b   1.000
_cell.length_c   1.000
_cell.angle_alpha   90.00
_cell.angle_beta   90.00
_cell.angle_gamma   90.00
#
_symmetry.space_group_name_H-M   'P 1'
#
loop_
_entity.id
_entity.type
_entity.pdbx_description
1 polymer ?
#
loop_
_entity_poly.entity_id
_entity_poly.type
_entity_poly.pdbx_seq_one_letter_code
_entity_poly.pdbx_strand_id
1 'polypeptide(L)'
;MLYRVVHEEAQLRGVHDALAPLISACLAKDPEERPSTLQLSMRLKEIAAREAQGLHESRPPVQRSAQDTDRPTGRMADPYADQDTRRSEGP
;
A
#
# COMPACT_ATOMS: atom_id res chain seq x y z
N MET A 1 -3.06 -20.78 18.36
CA MET A 1 -3.72 -19.82 19.27
C MET A 1 -4.09 -18.56 18.48
N LEU A 2 -5.37 -18.18 18.45
CA LEU A 2 -5.92 -17.02 17.70
C LEU A 2 -6.76 -16.08 18.60
N TYR A 3 -6.71 -16.25 19.93
CA TYR A 3 -7.63 -15.55 20.84
C TYR A 3 -7.50 -14.02 20.74
N ARG A 4 -6.27 -13.51 20.71
CA ARG A 4 -6.01 -12.06 20.68
C ARG A 4 -6.51 -11.39 19.40
N VAL A 5 -6.34 -12.05 18.25
CA VAL A 5 -6.77 -11.50 16.95
C VAL A 5 -8.28 -11.32 16.88
N VAL A 6 -9.03 -12.20 17.53
CA VAL A 6 -10.50 -12.15 17.54
C VAL A 6 -11.03 -11.19 18.60
N HIS A 7 -10.39 -11.10 19.77
CA HIS A 7 -10.99 -10.44 20.93
C HIS A 7 -10.32 -9.14 21.37
N GLU A 8 -9.05 -8.92 21.02
CA GLU A 8 -8.34 -7.70 21.41
C GLU A 8 -8.38 -6.65 20.29
N GLU A 9 -8.42 -5.39 20.72
CA GLU A 9 -8.30 -4.24 19.83
C GLU A 9 -6.93 -4.21 19.13
N ALA A 10 -6.92 -3.66 17.91
CA ALA A 10 -5.71 -3.53 17.13
C ALA A 10 -4.76 -2.50 17.77
N GLN A 11 -3.51 -2.91 18.00
CA GLN A 11 -2.48 -2.00 18.48
C GLN A 11 -1.85 -1.25 17.31
N LEU A 12 -2.23 0.02 17.12
CA LEU A 12 -1.78 0.85 15.99
C LEU A 12 -0.63 1.82 16.34
N ARG A 13 0.17 1.50 17.37
CA ARG A 13 1.31 2.36 17.76
C ARG A 13 2.33 2.43 16.62
N GLY A 14 2.73 3.64 16.23
CA GLY A 14 3.69 3.89 15.14
C GLY A 14 3.05 3.97 13.75
N VAL A 15 1.72 3.80 13.64
CA VAL A 15 0.98 4.13 12.42
C VAL A 15 0.86 5.65 12.31
N HIS A 16 0.99 6.19 11.09
CA HIS A 16 0.78 7.61 10.83
C HIS A 16 -0.65 8.03 11.18
N ASP A 17 -0.81 9.19 11.83
CA ASP A 17 -2.11 9.65 12.33
C ASP A 17 -3.18 9.73 11.24
N ALA A 18 -2.81 10.12 10.03
CA ALA A 18 -3.73 10.16 8.87
C ALA A 18 -4.23 8.77 8.44
N LEU A 19 -3.47 7.71 8.70
CA LEU A 19 -3.80 6.33 8.32
C LEU A 19 -4.47 5.54 9.45
N ALA A 20 -4.23 5.89 10.72
CA ALA A 20 -4.72 5.14 11.87
C ALA A 20 -6.24 4.87 11.85
N PRO A 21 -7.11 5.85 11.53
CA PRO A 21 -8.55 5.60 11.46
C PRO A 21 -8.94 4.60 10.37
N LEU A 22 -8.28 4.67 9.21
CA LEU A 22 -8.56 3.80 8.07
C LEU A 22 -8.12 2.36 8.35
N ILE A 23 -6.94 2.19 8.95
CA ILE A 23 -6.42 0.87 9.33
C ILE A 23 -7.28 0.26 10.45
N SER A 24 -7.75 1.06 11.40
CA SER A 24 -8.70 0.61 12.43
C SER A 24 -9.98 0.03 11.81
N ALA A 25 -10.56 0.71 10.82
CA ALA A 25 -11.74 0.23 10.11
C ALA A 25 -11.47 -1.07 9.32
N CYS A 26 -10.31 -1.20 8.69
CA CYS A 26 -9.91 -2.44 8.01
C CYS A 26 -9.75 -3.64 8.96
N LEU A 27 -9.38 -3.38 10.21
CA LEU A 27 -9.15 -4.39 11.24
C LEU A 27 -10.37 -4.63 12.15
N ALA A 28 -11.53 -4.07 11.80
CA ALA A 28 -12.77 -4.25 12.54
C ALA A 28 -13.10 -5.75 12.69
N LYS A 29 -13.56 -6.12 13.89
CA LYS A 29 -13.93 -7.52 14.18
C LYS A 29 -15.18 -7.92 13.41
N ASP A 30 -16.15 -7.01 13.35
CA ASP A 30 -17.33 -7.15 12.50
C ASP A 30 -16.93 -6.94 11.02
N PRO A 31 -17.18 -7.91 10.14
CA PRO A 31 -16.92 -7.74 8.71
C PRO A 31 -17.75 -6.63 8.05
N GLU A 32 -18.95 -6.32 8.53
CA GLU A 32 -19.82 -5.30 7.94
C GLU A 32 -19.33 -3.87 8.21
N GLU A 33 -18.51 -3.70 9.25
CA GLU A 33 -17.85 -2.42 9.55
C GLU A 33 -16.62 -2.16 8.66
N ARG A 34 -16.14 -3.17 7.93
CA ARG A 34 -14.94 -3.05 7.10
C ARG A 34 -15.27 -2.30 5.80
N PRO A 35 -14.37 -1.41 5.35
CA PRO A 35 -14.56 -0.76 4.07
C PRO A 35 -14.46 -1.77 2.92
N SER A 36 -15.28 -1.56 1.89
CA SER A 36 -15.07 -2.24 0.60
C SER A 36 -13.74 -1.82 -0.03
N THR A 37 -13.25 -2.63 -0.97
CA THR A 37 -12.00 -2.34 -1.71
C THR A 37 -12.04 -1.00 -2.42
N LEU A 38 -13.19 -0.63 -3.00
CA LEU A 38 -13.39 0.67 -3.64
C LEU A 38 -13.27 1.81 -2.62
N GLN A 39 -13.98 1.72 -1.49
CA GLN A 39 -13.94 2.74 -0.44
C GLN A 39 -12.51 2.91 0.12
N LEU A 40 -11.81 1.81 0.38
CA LEU A 40 -10.41 1.84 0.81
C LEU A 40 -9.53 2.58 -0.20
N SER A 41 -9.65 2.25 -1.50
CA SER A 41 -8.86 2.89 -2.55
C SER A 41 -9.11 4.40 -2.65
N MET A 42 -10.35 4.84 -2.47
CA MET A 42 -10.72 6.26 -2.51
C MET A 42 -10.17 7.02 -1.30
N ARG A 43 -10.29 6.45 -0.10
CA ARG A 43 -9.76 7.05 1.14
C ARG A 43 -8.24 7.17 1.10
N LEU A 44 -7.54 6.16 0.59
CA LEU A 44 -6.08 6.22 0.43
C LEU A 44 -5.65 7.32 -0.55
N LYS A 45 -6.37 7.50 -1.67
CA LYS A 45 -6.10 8.59 -2.61
C LYS A 45 -6.30 9.96 -1.97
N GLU A 46 -7.35 10.12 -1.18
CA GLU A 46 -7.64 11.35 -0.44
C GLU A 46 -6.53 11.70 0.55
N ILE A 47 -6.10 10.71 1.35
CA ILE A 47 -4.99 10.88 2.30
C ILE A 47 -3.70 11.24 1.55
N ALA A 48 -3.36 10.51 0.49
CA ALA A 48 -2.16 10.77 -0.30
C ALA A 48 -2.14 12.19 -0.90
N ALA A 49 -3.29 12.69 -1.38
CA ALA A 49 -3.40 14.05 -1.90
C ALA A 49 -3.14 15.10 -0.82
N ARG A 50 -3.70 14.91 0.39
CA ARG A 50 -3.51 15.83 1.52
C ARG A 50 -2.07 15.84 2.02
N GLU A 51 -1.46 14.67 2.18
CA GLU A 51 -0.07 14.55 2.62
C GLU A 51 0.91 15.12 1.57
N ALA A 52 0.68 14.88 0.27
CA ALA A 52 1.51 15.44 -0.79
C ALA A 52 1.48 16.97 -0.84
N GLN A 53 0.34 17.59 -0.51
CA GLN A 53 0.22 19.05 -0.40
C GLN A 53 1.08 19.60 0.74
N GLY A 54 1.10 18.93 1.90
CA GLY A 54 1.97 19.30 3.03
C GLY A 54 3.48 19.20 2.71
N LEU A 55 3.88 18.27 1.83
CA LEU A 55 5.27 18.18 1.37
C LEU A 55 5.66 19.25 0.35
N HIS A 56 4.71 19.73 -0.44
CA HIS A 56 4.97 20.69 -1.53
C HIS A 56 5.29 22.11 -1.03
N GLU A 57 4.78 22.51 0.13
CA GLU A 57 5.09 23.82 0.73
C GLU A 57 6.57 23.95 1.15
N SER A 58 7.28 22.84 1.39
CA SER A 58 8.68 22.86 1.80
C SER A 58 9.70 22.79 0.66
N ARG A 59 9.26 22.59 -0.60
CA ARG A 59 10.18 22.44 -1.75
C ARG A 59 10.01 23.62 -2.73
N PRO A 60 11.01 24.51 -2.89
CA PRO A 60 10.96 25.49 -3.97
C PRO A 60 10.88 24.78 -5.33
N PRO A 61 10.17 25.33 -6.32
CA PRO A 61 9.97 24.69 -7.61
C PRO A 61 11.30 24.61 -8.36
N VAL A 62 12.00 23.49 -8.25
CA VAL A 62 13.12 23.16 -9.14
C VAL A 62 12.50 22.74 -10.47
N GLN A 63 12.64 23.60 -11.48
CA GLN A 63 12.24 23.30 -12.85
C GLN A 63 12.98 22.05 -13.30
N ARG A 64 12.27 20.93 -13.51
CA ARG A 64 12.86 19.76 -14.17
C ARG A 64 13.11 20.14 -15.63
N SER A 65 14.37 20.23 -16.01
CA SER A 65 14.79 20.35 -17.41
C SER A 65 14.24 19.16 -18.21
N ALA A 66 13.80 19.42 -19.43
CA ALA A 66 13.20 18.45 -20.38
C ALA A 66 14.08 17.21 -20.70
N GLN A 67 15.31 17.19 -20.21
CA GLN A 67 16.32 16.17 -20.43
C GLN A 67 16.08 14.86 -19.65
N ASP A 68 15.23 14.88 -18.62
CA ASP A 68 14.90 13.70 -17.79
C ASP A 68 13.76 12.83 -18.39
N THR A 69 13.07 13.34 -19.42
CA THR A 69 11.99 12.61 -20.12
C THR A 69 12.53 11.51 -21.03
N ASP A 70 13.81 11.58 -21.43
CA ASP A 70 14.44 10.65 -22.36
C ASP A 70 15.17 9.49 -21.66
N ARG A 71 14.98 9.33 -20.34
CA ARG A 71 15.49 8.14 -19.65
C ARG A 71 14.53 6.98 -19.92
N PRO A 72 14.91 5.98 -20.74
CA PRO A 72 14.06 4.81 -20.96
C PRO A 72 13.87 4.14 -19.61
N THR A 73 12.65 4.19 -19.07
CA THR A 73 12.25 3.36 -17.95
C THR A 73 12.23 1.94 -18.49
N GLY A 74 13.38 1.28 -18.36
CA GLY A 74 13.58 -0.11 -18.74
C GLY A 74 12.46 -0.93 -18.14
N ARG A 75 11.56 -1.38 -19.01
CA ARG A 75 10.66 -2.50 -18.81
C ARG A 75 11.48 -3.64 -18.21
N MET A 76 11.48 -3.79 -16.89
CA MET A 76 11.80 -5.06 -16.25
C MET A 76 10.63 -5.99 -16.57
N ALA A 77 10.71 -6.63 -17.74
CA ALA A 77 9.93 -7.82 -18.01
C ALA A 77 10.45 -8.93 -17.09
N ASP A 78 9.52 -9.62 -16.45
CA ASP A 78 9.68 -10.72 -15.51
C ASP A 78 10.75 -11.75 -15.88
N PRO A 79 11.57 -12.21 -14.91
CA PRO A 79 12.21 -13.51 -14.97
C PRO A 79 11.54 -14.52 -14.02
N TYR A 80 10.20 -14.50 -13.86
CA TYR A 80 9.49 -15.52 -13.05
C TYR A 80 8.81 -16.62 -13.88
N ALA A 81 9.07 -16.70 -15.19
CA ALA A 81 8.41 -17.67 -16.07
C ALA A 81 9.07 -19.07 -16.10
N ASP A 82 10.08 -19.37 -15.27
CA ASP A 82 10.81 -20.63 -15.38
C ASP A 82 11.02 -21.37 -14.04
N GLN A 83 9.96 -21.47 -13.23
CA GLN A 83 9.88 -22.55 -12.24
C GLN A 83 9.27 -23.79 -12.89
N ASP A 84 10.14 -24.43 -13.67
CA ASP A 84 10.15 -25.83 -14.04
C ASP A 84 9.58 -26.69 -12.89
N THR A 85 8.30 -27.07 -12.97
CA THR A 85 7.72 -28.10 -12.11
C THR A 85 8.32 -29.44 -12.51
N ARG A 86 9.56 -29.70 -12.09
CA ARG A 86 10.09 -31.04 -11.95
C ARG A 86 9.36 -31.70 -10.79
N ARG A 87 8.14 -32.16 -11.07
CA ARG A 87 7.52 -33.24 -10.31
C ARG A 87 8.48 -34.41 -10.44
N SER A 88 9.27 -34.63 -9.39
CA SER A 88 10.07 -35.83 -9.19
C SER A 88 9.13 -37.03 -9.34
N GLU A 89 9.22 -37.68 -10.50
CA GLU A 89 8.77 -39.05 -10.65
C GLU A 89 9.72 -39.95 -9.84
N GLY A 90 9.13 -40.75 -8.95
CA GLY A 90 9.69 -42.01 -8.47
C GLY A 90 10.35 -41.99 -7.08
N PRO A 91 10.40 -43.15 -6.39
CA PRO A 91 10.01 -44.50 -6.82
C PRO A 91 8.70 -45.01 -6.23
#